data_AF-A0A5D3B023-F1
#
_entry.id   AF-A0A5D3B023-F1
#
_cell.length_a   1.000
_cell.length_b   1.000
_cell.length_c   1.000
_cell.angle_alpha   90.00
_cell.angle_beta   90.00
_cell.angle_gamma   90.00
#
_symmetry.space_group_name_H-M   'P 1'
#
loop_
_entity.id
_entity.type
_entity.pdbx_description
1 polymer ?
#
loop_
_entity_poly.entity_id
_entity_poly.type
_entity_poly.pdbx_seq_one_letter_code
_entity_poly.pdbx_strand_id
1 'polypeptide(L)'
;MSGDAHNAVLMPSEALPENAVHIKGPDFNNAIDLETLLKGYETIGFQATGLSRAVQIIEEMRQRRKDPEQPLTLFLGYTSNLISSGLREILKFLAQNKLVDCFVTTAGGVEEDFIKCLGSTVLGDFHLDGASLRKRGLNRIGNLLVPNSNYCAFEDWVVPILDKMVEEQEEQGTKWSPSSIIRRLGKEIDNEESVYYWCYKNDIPVFCPALTDGSLGDMMYFHTYKTSPAQLSVDIVADIRKLNDMSVKAKQAGAIILGGGVCKHQIANAMLFRNGADYAVYINTGQEYDGSDSGARPDEAVSWGKIKAGAESVKVYADATLVFPLVVAATFGKAHWAEQAKKAEQAKEEGASA
;
A
#
# COMPACT_ATOMS: atom_id res chain seq x y z
N MET A 1 -57.39 -10.25 11.07
CA MET A 1 -56.24 -10.18 10.15
C MET A 1 -56.25 -11.46 9.33
N SER A 2 -56.14 -11.38 8.00
CA SER A 2 -56.23 -12.58 7.14
C SER A 2 -55.15 -13.59 7.53
N GLY A 3 -55.48 -14.88 7.50
CA GLY A 3 -54.53 -15.96 7.79
C GLY A 3 -53.24 -15.85 6.96
N ASP A 4 -53.32 -15.23 5.79
CA ASP A 4 -52.20 -14.98 4.90
C ASP A 4 -51.15 -14.04 5.49
N ALA A 5 -51.55 -12.96 6.17
CA ALA A 5 -50.61 -12.04 6.82
C ALA A 5 -49.92 -12.71 8.02
N HIS A 6 -50.66 -13.53 8.78
CA HIS A 6 -50.12 -14.30 9.90
C HIS A 6 -49.10 -15.33 9.42
N ASN A 7 -49.41 -16.08 8.37
CA ASN A 7 -48.52 -17.10 7.81
C ASN A 7 -47.27 -16.49 7.15
N ALA A 8 -47.39 -15.30 6.54
CA ALA A 8 -46.25 -14.58 5.97
C ALA A 8 -45.28 -14.08 7.05
N VAL A 9 -45.78 -13.63 8.21
CA VAL A 9 -44.95 -13.07 9.29
C VAL A 9 -44.37 -14.16 10.21
N LEU A 10 -45.10 -15.25 10.44
CA LEU A 10 -44.73 -16.30 11.41
C LEU A 10 -44.36 -17.63 10.73
N MET A 11 -43.73 -17.55 9.55
CA MET A 11 -43.18 -18.71 8.88
C MET A 11 -42.09 -19.37 9.75
N PRO A 12 -42.20 -20.67 10.09
CA PRO A 12 -41.15 -21.38 10.81
C PRO A 12 -39.86 -21.43 9.99
N SER A 13 -38.72 -21.18 10.65
CA SER A 13 -37.41 -21.27 10.00
C SER A 13 -36.91 -22.71 9.92
N GLU A 14 -36.05 -22.98 8.94
CA GLU A 14 -35.23 -24.19 8.91
C GLU A 14 -34.17 -24.17 10.04
N ALA A 15 -33.59 -25.34 10.34
CA ALA A 15 -32.49 -25.43 11.30
C ALA A 15 -31.20 -24.83 10.71
N LEU A 16 -30.42 -24.16 11.54
CA LEU A 16 -29.10 -23.66 11.16
C LEU A 16 -28.07 -24.81 11.09
N PRO A 17 -27.01 -24.69 10.27
CA PRO A 17 -25.91 -25.66 10.25
C PRO A 17 -25.25 -25.82 11.63
N GLU A 18 -24.80 -27.04 11.97
CA GLU A 18 -24.15 -27.32 13.26
C GLU A 18 -22.84 -26.54 13.46
N ASN A 19 -22.16 -26.18 12.37
CA ASN A 19 -20.94 -25.38 12.37
C ASN A 19 -21.20 -23.88 12.18
N ALA A 20 -22.44 -23.40 12.38
CA ALA A 20 -22.75 -21.99 12.27
C ALA A 20 -21.97 -21.17 13.31
N VAL A 21 -21.28 -20.13 12.85
CA VAL A 21 -20.58 -19.18 13.72
C VAL A 21 -21.60 -18.20 14.30
N HIS A 22 -21.79 -18.24 15.62
CA HIS A 22 -22.70 -17.32 16.31
C HIS A 22 -22.10 -15.92 16.43
N ILE A 23 -22.93 -14.90 16.19
CA ILE A 23 -22.55 -13.50 16.35
C ILE A 23 -22.38 -13.19 17.84
N LYS A 24 -21.18 -12.76 18.20
CA LYS A 24 -20.82 -12.35 19.56
C LYS A 24 -19.65 -11.37 19.52
N GLY A 25 -19.86 -10.19 20.08
CA GLY A 25 -18.79 -9.21 20.24
C GLY A 25 -17.89 -9.47 21.46
N PRO A 26 -16.76 -8.76 21.58
CA PRO A 26 -15.94 -8.75 22.78
C PRO A 26 -16.72 -8.26 24.01
N ASP A 27 -16.55 -8.94 25.15
CA ASP A 27 -17.21 -8.61 26.42
C ASP A 27 -16.32 -7.77 27.33
N PHE A 28 -16.53 -6.45 27.31
CA PHE A 28 -15.77 -5.48 28.09
C PHE A 28 -16.04 -5.50 29.61
N ASN A 29 -16.90 -6.39 30.11
CA ASN A 29 -16.89 -6.70 31.55
C ASN A 29 -15.61 -7.42 31.99
N ASN A 30 -14.84 -7.96 31.03
CA ASN A 30 -13.50 -8.50 31.23
C ASN A 30 -12.45 -7.53 30.68
N ALA A 31 -11.25 -7.55 31.26
CA ALA A 31 -10.11 -6.85 30.68
C ALA A 31 -9.77 -7.46 29.32
N ILE A 32 -9.70 -6.62 28.27
CA ILE A 32 -9.44 -7.04 26.89
C ILE A 32 -8.29 -6.21 26.34
N ASP A 33 -7.24 -6.89 25.88
CA ASP A 33 -6.15 -6.26 25.13
C ASP A 33 -6.50 -6.11 23.64
N LEU A 34 -5.68 -5.35 22.91
CA LEU A 34 -5.93 -5.08 21.49
C LEU A 34 -5.94 -6.36 20.64
N GLU A 35 -5.11 -7.36 20.97
CA GLU A 35 -5.07 -8.62 20.22
C GLU A 35 -6.40 -9.39 20.39
N THR A 36 -6.89 -9.49 21.62
CA THR A 36 -8.16 -10.15 21.95
C THR A 36 -9.34 -9.40 21.31
N LEU A 37 -9.29 -8.07 21.31
CA LEU A 37 -10.27 -7.23 20.60
C LEU A 37 -10.30 -7.56 19.11
N LEU A 38 -9.15 -7.56 18.43
CA LEU A 38 -9.05 -7.82 16.99
C LEU A 38 -9.44 -9.27 16.63
N LYS A 39 -9.16 -10.26 17.49
CA LYS A 39 -9.67 -11.63 17.31
C LYS A 39 -11.20 -11.66 17.37
N GLY A 40 -11.80 -10.93 18.30
CA GLY A 40 -13.26 -10.83 18.44
C GLY A 40 -13.98 -10.27 17.21
N TYR A 41 -13.27 -9.56 16.30
CA TYR A 41 -13.87 -9.03 15.08
C TYR A 41 -14.38 -10.12 14.13
N GLU A 42 -13.87 -11.35 14.23
CA GLU A 42 -14.34 -12.50 13.46
C GLU A 42 -15.85 -12.72 13.63
N THR A 43 -16.37 -12.52 14.84
CA THR A 43 -17.76 -12.84 15.22
C THR A 43 -18.63 -11.60 15.46
N ILE A 44 -18.17 -10.39 15.11
CA ILE A 44 -18.99 -9.15 15.21
C ILE A 44 -19.97 -9.03 14.04
N GLY A 45 -19.56 -9.37 12.82
CA GLY A 45 -20.34 -9.18 11.58
C GLY A 45 -19.92 -7.98 10.75
N PHE A 46 -20.46 -7.87 9.53
CA PHE A 46 -20.18 -6.82 8.56
C PHE A 46 -18.66 -6.63 8.27
N GLN A 47 -18.17 -5.39 8.19
CA GLN A 47 -16.77 -5.09 7.88
C GLN A 47 -15.80 -5.48 9.01
N ALA A 48 -16.28 -5.74 10.24
CA ALA A 48 -15.42 -6.29 11.28
C ALA A 48 -14.96 -7.71 10.91
N THR A 49 -15.89 -8.57 10.45
CA THR A 49 -15.55 -9.90 9.92
C THR A 49 -14.64 -9.78 8.69
N GLY A 50 -14.89 -8.80 7.81
CA GLY A 50 -14.00 -8.51 6.67
C GLY A 50 -12.57 -8.15 7.09
N LEU A 51 -12.41 -7.32 8.14
CA LEU A 51 -11.11 -6.95 8.68
C LEU A 51 -10.39 -8.14 9.33
N SER A 52 -11.12 -8.97 10.10
CA SER A 52 -10.57 -10.21 10.66
C SER A 52 -10.07 -11.14 9.54
N ARG A 53 -10.86 -11.29 8.47
CA ARG A 53 -10.46 -12.08 7.30
C ARG A 53 -9.22 -11.50 6.61
N ALA A 54 -9.12 -10.18 6.48
CA ALA A 54 -7.94 -9.51 5.93
C ALA A 54 -6.67 -9.80 6.76
N VAL A 55 -6.77 -9.77 8.09
CA VAL A 55 -5.69 -10.15 9.00
C VAL A 55 -5.27 -11.60 8.78
N GLN A 56 -6.22 -12.54 8.69
CA GLN A 56 -5.96 -13.95 8.46
C GLN A 56 -5.21 -14.18 7.12
N ILE A 57 -5.70 -13.61 6.02
CA ILE A 57 -5.09 -13.77 4.69
C ILE A 57 -3.69 -13.12 4.66
N ILE A 58 -3.50 -11.94 5.25
CA ILE A 58 -2.18 -11.28 5.29
C ILE A 58 -1.19 -12.05 6.17
N GLU A 59 -1.65 -12.63 7.28
CA GLU A 59 -0.82 -13.49 8.11
C GLU A 59 -0.41 -14.76 7.36
N GLU A 60 -1.32 -15.38 6.60
CA GLU A 60 -0.98 -16.51 5.73
C GLU A 60 0.05 -16.09 4.67
N MET A 61 -0.17 -14.98 3.96
CA MET A 61 0.80 -14.45 3.00
C MET A 61 2.18 -14.25 3.64
N ARG A 62 2.24 -13.64 4.83
CA ARG A 62 3.50 -13.43 5.58
C ARG A 62 4.20 -14.74 5.91
N GLN A 63 3.46 -15.79 6.29
CA GLN A 63 4.03 -17.10 6.58
C GLN A 63 4.54 -17.79 5.31
N ARG A 64 3.77 -17.75 4.21
CA ARG A 64 4.15 -18.32 2.90
C ARG A 64 5.39 -17.66 2.30
N ARG A 65 5.70 -16.41 2.63
CA ARG A 65 6.98 -15.77 2.25
C ARG A 65 8.21 -16.51 2.79
N LYS A 66 8.06 -17.25 3.90
CA LYS A 66 9.14 -18.04 4.52
C LYS A 66 9.21 -19.49 4.01
N ASP A 67 8.30 -19.90 3.12
CA ASP A 67 8.32 -21.23 2.51
C ASP A 67 9.54 -21.36 1.59
N PRO A 68 10.46 -22.32 1.84
CA PRO A 68 11.68 -22.46 1.05
C PRO A 68 11.42 -23.01 -0.37
N GLU A 69 10.34 -23.77 -0.57
CA GLU A 69 10.03 -24.44 -1.84
C GLU A 69 9.11 -23.59 -2.73
N GLN A 70 8.14 -22.92 -2.10
CA GLN A 70 7.14 -22.10 -2.79
C GLN A 70 7.02 -20.71 -2.14
N PRO A 71 8.11 -19.92 -2.11
CA PRO A 71 8.07 -18.60 -1.47
C PRO A 71 7.05 -17.71 -2.16
N LEU A 72 6.23 -17.05 -1.35
CA LEU A 72 5.30 -16.03 -1.84
C LEU A 72 6.03 -14.72 -2.14
N THR A 73 5.72 -14.12 -3.29
CA THR A 73 6.10 -12.75 -3.65
C THR A 73 4.92 -11.81 -3.34
N LEU A 74 5.14 -10.83 -2.47
CA LEU A 74 4.11 -9.93 -1.96
C LEU A 74 4.18 -8.55 -2.61
N PHE A 75 3.12 -8.20 -3.33
CA PHE A 75 2.93 -6.93 -4.02
C PHE A 75 2.07 -6.02 -3.15
N LEU A 76 2.54 -4.80 -2.88
CA LEU A 76 1.78 -3.81 -2.11
C LEU A 76 1.49 -2.57 -2.96
N GLY A 77 0.21 -2.30 -3.19
CA GLY A 77 -0.26 -1.11 -3.88
C GLY A 77 -0.84 -0.08 -2.91
N TYR A 78 -0.52 1.21 -3.10
CA TYR A 78 -1.15 2.29 -2.34
C TYR A 78 -1.36 3.55 -3.18
N THR A 79 -2.31 4.39 -2.79
CA THR A 79 -2.57 5.70 -3.41
C THR A 79 -1.77 6.82 -2.74
N SER A 80 -1.53 7.92 -3.45
CA SER A 80 -0.71 9.06 -2.97
C SER A 80 -1.07 9.55 -1.56
N ASN A 81 -2.37 9.73 -1.31
CA ASN A 81 -2.89 10.26 -0.05
C ASN A 81 -2.47 9.45 1.19
N LEU A 82 -2.12 8.18 1.03
CA LEU A 82 -1.65 7.34 2.14
C LEU A 82 -0.21 7.69 2.55
N ILE A 83 0.63 8.15 1.62
CA ILE A 83 1.94 8.73 1.93
C ILE A 83 1.80 10.13 2.50
N SER A 84 0.82 10.92 2.06
CA SER A 84 0.50 12.21 2.69
C SER A 84 0.09 12.04 4.16
N SER A 85 -0.62 10.96 4.47
CA SER A 85 -1.03 10.58 5.83
C SER A 85 0.12 10.03 6.70
N GLY A 86 -0.19 9.64 7.95
CA GLY A 86 0.73 8.92 8.84
C GLY A 86 0.89 7.42 8.53
N LEU A 87 0.23 6.89 7.49
CA LEU A 87 0.51 5.53 7.03
C LEU A 87 1.87 5.41 6.36
N ARG A 88 2.50 6.53 5.96
CA ARG A 88 3.88 6.56 5.46
C ARG A 88 4.83 5.81 6.41
N GLU A 89 4.73 6.05 7.71
CA GLU A 89 5.60 5.44 8.71
C GLU A 89 5.41 3.92 8.79
N ILE A 90 4.19 3.44 8.52
CA ILE A 90 3.89 2.00 8.44
C ILE A 90 4.45 1.41 7.13
N LEU A 91 4.28 2.09 6.00
CA LEU A 91 4.87 1.66 4.72
C LEU A 91 6.41 1.63 4.81
N LYS A 92 7.00 2.61 5.49
CA LYS A 92 8.43 2.66 5.79
C LYS A 92 8.86 1.45 6.61
N PHE A 93 8.12 1.13 7.68
CA PHE A 93 8.40 -0.05 8.49
C PHE A 93 8.39 -1.35 7.65
N LEU A 94 7.43 -1.50 6.73
CA LEU A 94 7.36 -2.65 5.83
C LEU A 94 8.56 -2.70 4.88
N ALA A 95 8.95 -1.56 4.31
CA ALA A 95 10.11 -1.44 3.42
C ALA A 95 11.43 -1.73 4.16
N GLN A 96 11.64 -1.09 5.31
CA GLN A 96 12.83 -1.19 6.16
C GLN A 96 13.12 -2.64 6.58
N ASN A 97 12.06 -3.40 6.87
CA ASN A 97 12.18 -4.76 7.36
C ASN A 97 11.98 -5.84 6.28
N LYS A 98 12.02 -5.47 4.98
CA LYS A 98 11.85 -6.39 3.84
C LYS A 98 10.57 -7.24 3.96
N LEU A 99 9.48 -6.62 4.39
CA LEU A 99 8.21 -7.30 4.66
C LEU A 99 7.29 -7.38 3.43
N VAL A 100 7.66 -6.70 2.35
CA VAL A 100 7.06 -6.77 1.01
C VAL A 100 8.16 -6.90 -0.04
N ASP A 101 7.80 -7.35 -1.24
CA ASP A 101 8.77 -7.61 -2.31
C ASP A 101 8.74 -6.54 -3.40
N CYS A 102 7.61 -5.84 -3.60
CA CYS A 102 7.57 -4.62 -4.40
C CYS A 102 6.43 -3.68 -3.99
N PHE A 103 6.57 -2.41 -4.37
CA PHE A 103 5.51 -1.42 -4.26
C PHE A 103 5.00 -0.94 -5.61
N VAL A 104 3.71 -0.60 -5.69
CA VAL A 104 3.14 0.15 -6.81
C VAL A 104 2.36 1.34 -6.28
N THR A 105 2.66 2.54 -6.77
CA THR A 105 2.03 3.78 -6.32
C THR A 105 1.84 4.76 -7.48
N THR A 106 1.21 5.89 -7.19
CA THR A 106 1.10 7.09 -8.03
C THR A 106 2.21 8.10 -7.71
N ALA A 107 2.40 9.10 -8.58
CA ALA A 107 3.47 10.11 -8.45
C ALA A 107 3.43 10.86 -7.12
N GLY A 108 2.25 11.31 -6.67
CA GLY A 108 2.09 11.91 -5.34
C GLY A 108 2.57 11.01 -4.19
N GLY A 109 2.40 9.68 -4.30
CA GLY A 109 2.92 8.74 -3.32
C GLY A 109 4.44 8.62 -3.38
N VAL A 110 5.07 8.92 -4.51
CA VAL A 110 6.53 9.01 -4.64
C VAL A 110 7.05 10.31 -4.04
N GLU A 111 6.59 11.44 -4.55
CA GLU A 111 7.15 12.75 -4.21
C GLU A 111 6.88 13.15 -2.75
N GLU A 112 5.71 12.83 -2.19
CA GLU A 112 5.40 13.23 -0.82
C GLU A 112 6.26 12.52 0.23
N ASP A 113 6.82 11.34 -0.07
CA ASP A 113 7.79 10.68 0.81
C ASP A 113 9.11 11.46 0.88
N PHE A 114 9.60 11.94 -0.27
CA PHE A 114 10.81 12.76 -0.34
C PHE A 114 10.57 14.15 0.24
N ILE A 115 9.45 14.78 -0.11
CA ILE A 115 9.08 16.10 0.39
C ILE A 115 8.97 16.10 1.92
N LYS A 116 8.47 15.02 2.53
CA LYS A 116 8.41 14.89 4.00
C LYS A 116 9.78 14.79 4.69
N CYS A 117 10.85 14.50 3.95
CA CYS A 117 12.21 14.60 4.47
C CYS A 117 12.77 16.04 4.40
N LEU A 118 12.13 16.93 3.65
CA LEU A 118 12.56 18.31 3.41
C LEU A 118 11.68 19.35 4.13
N GLY A 119 10.45 18.98 4.48
CA GLY A 119 9.51 19.83 5.19
C GLY A 119 8.35 19.04 5.80
N SER A 120 7.52 19.71 6.59
CA SER A 120 6.43 19.04 7.33
C SER A 120 5.09 19.16 6.62
N THR A 121 4.28 18.10 6.71
CA THR A 121 2.83 18.13 6.48
C THR A 121 2.13 18.24 7.83
N VAL A 122 1.11 19.08 7.95
CA VAL A 122 0.41 19.33 9.22
C VAL A 122 -1.08 19.04 9.12
N LEU A 123 -1.72 18.80 10.26
CA LEU A 123 -3.17 18.62 10.35
C LEU A 123 -3.88 19.95 10.13
N GLY A 124 -4.92 19.92 9.31
CA GLY A 124 -5.88 20.99 9.06
C GLY A 124 -7.31 20.47 9.14
N ASP A 125 -8.19 20.96 8.27
CA ASP A 125 -9.61 20.55 8.20
C ASP A 125 -10.07 20.44 6.74
N PHE A 126 -10.98 19.51 6.46
CA PHE A 126 -11.56 19.32 5.12
C PHE A 126 -12.25 20.58 4.58
N HIS A 127 -12.80 21.41 5.46
CA HIS A 127 -13.64 22.56 5.12
C HIS A 127 -12.86 23.88 5.06
N LEU A 128 -11.53 23.86 5.17
CA LEU A 128 -10.73 25.06 4.98
C LEU A 128 -10.92 25.62 3.56
N ASP A 129 -11.25 26.91 3.48
CA ASP A 129 -11.51 27.63 2.25
C ASP A 129 -10.31 27.61 1.29
N GLY A 130 -10.53 27.10 0.08
CA GLY A 130 -9.47 26.93 -0.91
C GLY A 130 -8.87 28.25 -1.40
N ALA A 131 -9.68 29.31 -1.54
CA ALA A 131 -9.18 30.60 -2.02
C ALA A 131 -8.24 31.26 -1.00
N SER A 132 -8.59 31.20 0.28
CA SER A 132 -7.76 31.67 1.39
C SER A 132 -6.45 30.87 1.50
N LEU A 133 -6.52 29.55 1.40
CA LEU A 133 -5.34 28.68 1.41
C LEU A 133 -4.39 29.00 0.25
N ARG A 134 -4.91 29.15 -0.98
CA ARG A 134 -4.11 29.49 -2.15
C ARG A 134 -3.40 30.84 -2.01
N LYS A 135 -4.10 31.88 -1.51
CA LYS A 135 -3.49 33.20 -1.25
C LYS A 135 -2.35 33.15 -0.25
N ARG A 136 -2.35 32.16 0.65
CA ARG A 136 -1.34 31.95 1.69
C ARG A 136 -0.25 30.95 1.27
N GLY A 137 -0.32 30.38 0.07
CA GLY A 137 0.62 29.34 -0.37
C GLY A 137 0.49 28.04 0.45
N LEU A 138 -0.74 27.65 0.80
CA LEU A 138 -1.02 26.39 1.48
C LEU A 138 -1.81 25.46 0.56
N ASN A 139 -1.30 24.25 0.35
CA ASN A 139 -1.96 23.21 -0.44
C ASN A 139 -2.70 22.25 0.51
N ARG A 140 -3.95 21.88 0.19
CA ARG A 140 -4.78 21.01 1.05
C ARG A 140 -4.95 19.63 0.44
N ILE A 141 -4.73 18.59 1.25
CA ILE A 141 -4.94 17.18 0.92
C ILE A 141 -5.91 16.61 1.95
N GLY A 142 -7.21 16.58 1.63
CA GLY A 142 -8.25 16.21 2.61
C GLY A 142 -8.25 17.19 3.81
N ASN A 143 -7.93 16.68 5.01
CA ASN A 143 -7.69 17.46 6.23
C ASN A 143 -6.20 17.68 6.54
N LEU A 144 -5.30 17.56 5.57
CA LEU A 144 -3.88 17.84 5.71
C LEU A 144 -3.51 19.12 4.96
N LEU A 145 -2.47 19.81 5.45
CA LEU A 145 -1.91 21.00 4.82
C LEU A 145 -0.42 20.80 4.52
N VAL A 146 -0.03 21.15 3.30
CA VAL A 146 1.35 21.14 2.82
C VAL A 146 1.73 22.58 2.42
N PRO A 147 2.64 23.24 3.14
CA PRO A 147 3.15 24.55 2.76
C PRO A 147 3.85 24.52 1.39
N ASN A 148 3.65 25.56 0.57
CA ASN A 148 4.26 25.62 -0.76
C ASN A 148 5.80 25.66 -0.70
N SER A 149 6.36 26.15 0.40
CA SER A 149 7.81 26.12 0.66
C SER A 149 8.40 24.70 0.61
N ASN A 150 7.60 23.67 0.91
CA ASN A 150 8.04 22.28 0.82
C ASN A 150 8.33 21.89 -0.63
N TYR A 151 7.53 22.39 -1.59
CA TYR A 151 7.74 22.13 -3.02
C TYR A 151 8.90 22.95 -3.58
N CYS A 152 9.15 24.16 -3.06
CA CYS A 152 10.36 24.92 -3.39
C CYS A 152 11.62 24.18 -2.90
N ALA A 153 11.61 23.66 -1.67
CA ALA A 153 12.72 22.86 -1.15
C ALA A 153 12.92 21.57 -1.96
N PHE A 154 11.83 20.98 -2.46
CA PHE A 154 11.89 19.81 -3.34
C PHE A 154 12.51 20.13 -4.70
N GLU A 155 12.16 21.27 -5.30
CA GLU A 155 12.80 21.77 -6.53
C GLU A 155 14.32 21.92 -6.33
N ASP A 156 14.74 22.62 -5.28
CA ASP A 156 16.15 22.84 -4.94
C ASP A 156 16.92 21.52 -4.78
N TRP A 157 16.26 20.49 -4.24
CA TRP A 157 16.86 19.16 -4.04
C TRP A 157 16.88 18.31 -5.32
N VAL A 158 15.79 18.27 -6.08
CA VAL A 158 15.63 17.31 -7.18
C VAL A 158 16.29 17.78 -8.48
N VAL A 159 16.31 19.08 -8.76
CA VAL A 159 16.82 19.62 -10.03
C VAL A 159 18.30 19.27 -10.26
N PRO A 160 19.22 19.40 -9.27
CA PRO A 160 20.61 18.97 -9.45
C PRO A 160 20.77 17.46 -9.71
N ILE A 161 19.82 16.64 -9.23
CA ILE A 161 19.80 15.19 -9.49
C ILE A 161 19.35 14.94 -10.93
N LEU A 162 18.33 15.66 -11.42
CA LEU A 162 17.88 15.58 -12.80
C LEU A 162 18.99 16.02 -13.78
N ASP A 163 19.79 17.04 -13.44
CA ASP A 163 20.96 17.46 -14.22
C ASP A 163 21.93 16.26 -14.41
N LYS A 164 22.29 15.57 -13.33
CA LYS A 164 23.15 14.36 -13.39
C LYS A 164 22.51 13.21 -14.15
N MET A 165 21.20 13.01 -14.02
CA MET A 165 20.51 11.94 -14.73
C MET A 165 20.51 12.16 -16.25
N VAL A 166 20.43 13.41 -16.71
CA VAL A 166 20.59 13.75 -18.14
C VAL A 166 22.03 13.52 -18.59
N GLU A 167 23.04 13.93 -17.81
CA GLU A 167 24.45 13.64 -18.09
C GLU A 167 24.69 12.12 -18.25
N GLU A 168 24.22 11.32 -17.29
CA GLU A 168 24.31 9.85 -17.32
C GLU A 168 23.55 9.23 -18.50
N GLN A 169 22.46 9.85 -18.96
CA GLN A 169 21.73 9.42 -20.15
C GLN A 169 22.54 9.68 -21.42
N GLU A 170 23.06 10.90 -21.59
CA GLU A 170 23.75 11.31 -22.81
C GLU A 170 25.15 10.69 -22.94
N GLU A 171 25.90 10.62 -21.83
CA GLU A 171 27.30 10.15 -21.87
C GLU A 171 27.42 8.63 -21.72
N GLN A 172 26.55 8.01 -20.93
CA GLN A 172 26.65 6.57 -20.59
C GLN A 172 25.54 5.72 -21.25
N GLY A 173 24.58 6.35 -21.93
CA GLY A 173 23.44 5.66 -22.52
C GLY A 173 22.46 5.10 -21.49
N THR A 174 22.42 5.68 -20.28
CA THR A 174 21.54 5.22 -19.20
C THR A 174 20.08 5.37 -19.61
N LYS A 175 19.30 4.29 -19.50
CA LYS A 175 17.86 4.30 -19.79
C LYS A 175 17.07 4.40 -18.51
N TRP A 176 16.46 5.56 -18.29
CA TRP A 176 15.62 5.77 -17.12
C TRP A 176 14.21 5.22 -17.33
N SER A 177 13.73 4.50 -16.33
CA SER A 177 12.34 4.10 -16.14
C SER A 177 11.84 4.60 -14.78
N PRO A 178 10.53 4.72 -14.53
CA PRO A 178 10.03 5.23 -13.26
C PRO A 178 10.66 4.58 -12.02
N SER A 179 10.77 3.24 -12.00
CA SER A 179 11.38 2.51 -10.88
C SER A 179 12.87 2.82 -10.69
N SER A 180 13.62 3.01 -11.78
CA SER A 180 15.04 3.37 -11.69
C SER A 180 15.24 4.81 -11.20
N ILE A 181 14.33 5.73 -11.57
CA ILE A 181 14.32 7.11 -11.07
C ILE A 181 14.00 7.10 -9.59
N ILE A 182 12.94 6.40 -9.16
CA ILE A 182 12.57 6.29 -7.74
C ILE A 182 13.71 5.68 -6.92
N ARG A 183 14.39 4.65 -7.45
CA ARG A 183 15.57 4.07 -6.81
C ARG A 183 16.73 5.08 -6.70
N ARG A 184 16.98 5.87 -7.75
CA ARG A 184 17.98 6.95 -7.72
C ARG A 184 17.65 7.99 -6.65
N LEU A 185 16.41 8.48 -6.63
CA LEU A 185 15.95 9.44 -5.64
C LEU A 185 16.00 8.89 -4.21
N GLY A 186 15.67 7.60 -4.01
CA GLY A 186 15.83 6.90 -2.74
C GLY A 186 17.28 6.81 -2.26
N LYS A 187 18.24 6.69 -3.19
CA LYS A 187 19.67 6.78 -2.87
C LYS A 187 20.07 8.20 -2.46
N GLU A 188 19.61 9.21 -3.20
CA GLU A 188 20.04 10.62 -3.04
C GLU A 188 19.39 11.30 -1.83
N ILE A 189 18.22 10.85 -1.36
CA ILE A 189 17.60 11.46 -0.16
C ILE A 189 18.36 11.11 1.12
N ASP A 190 19.06 9.95 1.13
CA ASP A 190 19.91 9.44 2.22
C ASP A 190 19.34 9.66 3.63
N ASN A 191 18.03 9.46 3.79
CA ASN A 191 17.31 9.72 5.03
C ASN A 191 16.50 8.49 5.45
N GLU A 192 16.80 7.93 6.63
CA GLU A 192 16.13 6.74 7.18
C GLU A 192 14.63 6.94 7.49
N GLU A 193 14.11 8.17 7.42
CA GLU A 193 12.68 8.46 7.49
C GLU A 193 11.94 8.20 6.18
N SER A 194 12.64 8.09 5.05
CA SER A 194 12.04 7.85 3.73
C SER A 194 11.71 6.37 3.51
N VAL A 195 10.51 6.09 2.99
CA VAL A 195 10.14 4.76 2.48
C VAL A 195 11.11 4.34 1.37
N TYR A 196 11.39 5.25 0.43
CA TYR A 196 12.17 4.94 -0.77
C TYR A 196 13.67 4.84 -0.54
N TYR A 197 14.19 5.49 0.51
CA TYR A 197 15.52 5.18 1.04
C TYR A 197 15.63 3.69 1.40
N TRP A 198 14.67 3.18 2.18
CA TRP A 198 14.67 1.78 2.56
C TRP A 198 14.42 0.85 1.38
N CYS A 199 13.58 1.23 0.42
CA CYS A 199 13.43 0.47 -0.83
C CYS A 199 14.76 0.37 -1.60
N TYR A 200 15.53 1.45 -1.68
CA TYR A 200 16.87 1.42 -2.28
C TYR A 200 17.83 0.52 -1.51
N LYS A 201 17.94 0.68 -0.18
CA LYS A 201 18.83 -0.13 0.67
C LYS A 201 18.50 -1.63 0.64
N ASN A 202 17.22 -1.96 0.51
CA ASN A 202 16.71 -3.31 0.57
C ASN A 202 16.43 -3.97 -0.79
N ASP A 203 16.74 -3.27 -1.88
CA ASP A 203 16.53 -3.72 -3.25
C ASP A 203 15.05 -4.04 -3.58
N ILE A 204 14.13 -3.24 -3.04
CA ILE A 204 12.69 -3.35 -3.30
C ILE A 204 12.32 -2.41 -4.46
N PRO A 205 11.89 -2.92 -5.62
CA PRO A 205 11.45 -2.06 -6.72
C PRO A 205 10.13 -1.36 -6.39
N VAL A 206 10.03 -0.11 -6.86
CA VAL A 206 8.81 0.70 -6.75
C VAL A 206 8.37 1.09 -8.15
N PHE A 207 7.17 0.69 -8.54
CA PHE A 207 6.62 1.01 -9.85
C PHE A 207 5.64 2.17 -9.75
N CYS A 208 5.75 3.12 -10.67
CA CYS A 208 4.84 4.26 -10.78
C CYS A 208 4.58 4.55 -12.26
N PRO A 209 3.55 3.94 -12.89
CA PRO A 209 3.33 4.05 -14.33
C PRO A 209 3.12 5.49 -14.81
N ALA A 210 2.53 6.35 -13.96
CA ALA A 210 2.28 7.76 -14.24
C ALA A 210 3.15 8.64 -13.33
N LEU A 211 4.48 8.49 -13.38
CA LEU A 211 5.41 9.25 -12.53
C LEU A 211 5.37 10.77 -12.77
N THR A 212 4.91 11.20 -13.94
CA THR A 212 4.81 12.62 -14.32
C THR A 212 3.54 13.31 -13.79
N ASP A 213 2.64 12.61 -13.11
CA ASP A 213 1.35 13.16 -12.63
C ASP A 213 1.47 13.74 -11.21
N GLY A 214 2.33 14.73 -11.03
CA GLY A 214 2.61 15.35 -9.73
C GLY A 214 3.73 16.40 -9.78
N SER A 215 4.13 16.89 -8.61
CA SER A 215 5.23 17.86 -8.47
C SER A 215 6.53 17.37 -9.08
N LEU A 216 6.85 16.07 -9.03
CA LEU A 216 8.03 15.54 -9.73
C LEU A 216 7.93 15.73 -11.25
N GLY A 217 6.72 15.59 -11.81
CA GLY A 217 6.42 15.92 -13.21
C GLY A 217 6.59 17.40 -13.52
N ASP A 218 6.16 18.29 -12.62
CA ASP A 218 6.39 19.74 -12.76
C ASP A 218 7.89 20.07 -12.81
N MET A 219 8.69 19.43 -11.95
CA MET A 219 10.14 19.62 -11.93
C MET A 219 10.80 19.09 -13.21
N MET A 220 10.37 17.91 -13.69
CA MET A 220 10.82 17.39 -14.99
C MET A 220 10.45 18.34 -16.14
N TYR A 221 9.23 18.89 -16.12
CA TYR A 221 8.76 19.84 -17.13
C TYR A 221 9.66 21.09 -17.18
N PHE A 222 9.87 21.77 -16.04
CA PHE A 222 10.74 22.96 -16.01
C PHE A 222 12.18 22.62 -16.39
N HIS A 223 12.68 21.47 -15.94
CA HIS A 223 14.03 21.00 -16.25
C HIS A 223 14.27 20.84 -17.76
N THR A 224 13.28 20.35 -18.52
CA THR A 224 13.43 20.14 -19.97
C THR A 224 13.75 21.43 -20.75
N TYR A 225 13.28 22.60 -20.29
CA TYR A 225 13.60 23.88 -20.93
C TYR A 225 15.01 24.35 -20.57
N LYS A 226 15.49 24.02 -19.36
CA LYS A 226 16.83 24.37 -18.89
C LYS A 226 17.92 23.57 -19.60
N THR A 227 17.68 22.28 -19.85
CA THR A 227 18.69 21.38 -20.45
C THR A 227 18.63 21.26 -21.97
N SER A 228 17.67 21.93 -22.61
CA SER A 228 17.48 21.89 -24.07
C SER A 228 18.79 22.16 -24.84
N PRO A 229 19.13 21.35 -25.87
CA PRO A 229 18.29 20.31 -26.49
C PRO A 229 18.32 18.94 -25.79
N ALA A 230 19.18 18.72 -24.79
CA ALA A 230 19.20 17.46 -24.04
C ALA A 230 17.98 17.37 -23.12
N GLN A 231 17.29 16.23 -23.12
CA GLN A 231 16.05 16.04 -22.36
C GLN A 231 16.03 14.66 -21.70
N LEU A 232 15.60 14.62 -20.44
CA LEU A 232 15.40 13.36 -19.74
C LEU A 232 14.31 12.53 -20.43
N SER A 233 14.62 11.29 -20.76
CA SER A 233 13.66 10.32 -21.32
C SER A 233 13.29 9.29 -20.27
N VAL A 234 11.99 9.02 -20.11
CA VAL A 234 11.47 8.06 -19.13
C VAL A 234 10.70 6.95 -19.84
N ASP A 235 11.30 5.75 -19.91
CA ASP A 235 10.73 4.57 -20.54
C ASP A 235 9.84 3.77 -19.58
N ILE A 236 8.52 3.87 -19.77
CA ILE A 236 7.53 3.09 -19.03
C ILE A 236 7.45 1.62 -19.48
N VAL A 237 7.89 1.30 -20.70
CA VAL A 237 7.85 -0.07 -21.25
C VAL A 237 8.87 -0.96 -20.53
N ALA A 238 10.04 -0.42 -20.19
CA ALA A 238 11.02 -1.12 -19.35
C ALA A 238 10.42 -1.54 -18.01
N ASP A 239 9.57 -0.70 -17.39
CA ASP A 239 8.98 -0.95 -16.08
C ASP A 239 7.83 -1.95 -16.12
N ILE A 240 6.92 -1.87 -17.10
CA ILE A 240 5.85 -2.87 -17.22
C ILE A 240 6.43 -4.27 -17.45
N ARG A 241 7.53 -4.39 -18.22
CA ARG A 241 8.22 -5.67 -18.40
C ARG A 241 8.79 -6.20 -17.08
N LYS A 242 9.47 -5.35 -16.30
CA LYS A 242 10.01 -5.73 -14.97
C LYS A 242 8.91 -6.20 -14.02
N LEU A 243 7.80 -5.46 -13.94
CA LEU A 243 6.68 -5.79 -13.05
C LEU A 243 6.01 -7.12 -13.47
N ASN A 244 5.73 -7.30 -14.77
CA ASN A 244 5.13 -8.53 -15.27
C ASN A 244 6.08 -9.73 -15.10
N ASP A 245 7.38 -9.57 -15.40
CA ASP A 245 8.37 -10.63 -15.19
C ASP A 245 8.45 -11.06 -13.72
N MET A 246 8.35 -10.10 -12.78
CA MET A 246 8.33 -10.39 -11.35
C MET A 246 7.13 -11.27 -10.97
N SER A 247 5.96 -10.94 -11.51
CA SER A 247 4.72 -11.74 -11.33
C SER A 247 4.86 -13.14 -11.94
N VAL A 248 5.29 -13.25 -13.20
CA VAL A 248 5.43 -14.52 -13.91
C VAL A 248 6.44 -15.46 -13.25
N LYS A 249 7.53 -14.92 -12.70
CA LYS A 249 8.57 -15.70 -12.02
C LYS A 249 8.17 -16.12 -10.59
N ALA A 250 7.15 -15.50 -10.01
CA ALA A 250 6.72 -15.78 -8.63
C ALA A 250 6.04 -17.15 -8.52
N LYS A 251 6.58 -18.00 -7.62
CA LYS A 251 6.03 -19.32 -7.29
C LYS A 251 4.61 -19.20 -6.72
N GLN A 252 4.47 -18.37 -5.69
CA GLN A 252 3.18 -17.86 -5.22
C GLN A 252 3.20 -16.33 -5.24
N ALA A 253 2.04 -15.69 -5.42
CA ALA A 253 1.94 -14.24 -5.39
C ALA A 253 0.72 -13.78 -4.58
N GLY A 254 0.94 -12.79 -3.72
CA GLY A 254 -0.10 -12.14 -2.93
C GLY A 254 -0.16 -10.65 -3.23
N ALA A 255 -1.35 -10.06 -3.16
CA ALA A 255 -1.57 -8.63 -3.36
C ALA A 255 -2.25 -7.99 -2.14
N ILE A 256 -1.65 -6.92 -1.60
CA ILE A 256 -2.28 -6.02 -0.64
C ILE A 256 -2.49 -4.68 -1.35
N ILE A 257 -3.73 -4.24 -1.50
CA ILE A 257 -4.08 -3.03 -2.25
C ILE A 257 -4.83 -2.06 -1.34
N LEU A 258 -4.20 -0.92 -1.06
CA LEU A 258 -4.73 0.16 -0.24
C LEU A 258 -5.20 1.30 -1.16
N GLY A 259 -6.50 1.38 -1.40
CA GLY A 259 -7.08 2.29 -2.39
C GLY A 259 -7.43 1.62 -3.73
N GLY A 260 -7.36 2.40 -4.81
CA GLY A 260 -7.81 2.01 -6.15
C GLY A 260 -6.94 2.61 -7.25
N GLY A 261 -7.51 2.82 -8.44
CA GLY A 261 -6.82 3.47 -9.56
C GLY A 261 -5.64 2.66 -10.10
N VAL A 262 -4.60 3.36 -10.57
CA VAL A 262 -3.48 2.73 -11.29
C VAL A 262 -2.70 1.74 -10.43
N CYS A 263 -2.53 1.96 -9.13
CA CYS A 263 -1.79 1.01 -8.28
C CYS A 263 -2.55 -0.31 -8.13
N LYS A 264 -3.89 -0.26 -8.00
CA LYS A 264 -4.75 -1.45 -8.02
C LYS A 264 -4.64 -2.18 -9.34
N HIS A 265 -4.96 -1.47 -10.43
CA HIS A 265 -5.09 -2.10 -11.73
C HIS A 265 -3.75 -2.67 -12.22
N GLN A 266 -2.64 -1.97 -12.01
CA GLN A 266 -1.33 -2.41 -12.49
C GLN A 266 -0.85 -3.69 -11.78
N ILE A 267 -1.04 -3.81 -10.47
CA ILE A 267 -0.73 -5.06 -9.74
C ILE A 267 -1.62 -6.19 -10.26
N ALA A 268 -2.94 -5.98 -10.30
CA ALA A 268 -3.88 -7.00 -10.75
C ALA A 268 -3.61 -7.44 -12.20
N ASN A 269 -3.26 -6.51 -13.08
CA ASN A 269 -2.90 -6.81 -14.46
C ASN A 269 -1.57 -7.57 -14.57
N ALA A 270 -0.58 -7.30 -13.71
CA ALA A 270 0.63 -8.12 -13.65
C ALA A 270 0.31 -9.56 -13.21
N MET A 271 -0.64 -9.74 -12.29
CA MET A 271 -1.09 -11.06 -11.84
C MET A 271 -1.79 -11.87 -12.93
N LEU A 272 -2.43 -11.21 -13.91
CA LEU A 272 -3.04 -11.89 -15.06
C LEU A 272 -2.04 -12.77 -15.82
N PHE A 273 -0.79 -12.30 -15.99
CA PHE A 273 0.24 -13.03 -16.73
C PHE A 273 0.69 -14.34 -16.06
N ARG A 274 0.31 -14.55 -14.79
CA ARG A 274 0.54 -15.80 -14.04
C ARG A 274 -0.77 -16.55 -13.72
N ASN A 275 -1.84 -16.27 -14.46
CA ASN A 275 -3.21 -16.77 -14.23
C ASN A 275 -3.79 -16.42 -12.86
N GLY A 276 -3.40 -15.26 -12.32
CA GLY A 276 -4.00 -14.64 -11.14
C GLY A 276 -3.17 -14.75 -9.87
N ALA A 277 -3.47 -13.87 -8.90
CA ALA A 277 -2.91 -13.93 -7.55
C ALA A 277 -3.44 -15.16 -6.79
N ASP A 278 -2.60 -15.70 -5.90
CA ASP A 278 -2.97 -16.77 -4.97
C ASP A 278 -3.73 -16.22 -3.75
N TYR A 279 -3.47 -14.96 -3.39
CA TYR A 279 -4.08 -14.25 -2.27
C TYR A 279 -4.31 -12.78 -2.62
N ALA A 280 -5.42 -12.18 -2.19
CA ALA A 280 -5.69 -10.76 -2.42
C ALA A 280 -6.46 -10.10 -1.26
N VAL A 281 -5.93 -9.00 -0.74
CA VAL A 281 -6.62 -8.15 0.25
C VAL A 281 -6.75 -6.74 -0.29
N TYR A 282 -7.98 -6.28 -0.45
CA TYR A 282 -8.29 -4.90 -0.85
C TYR A 282 -8.81 -4.12 0.36
N ILE A 283 -8.27 -2.93 0.59
CA ILE A 283 -8.79 -1.98 1.59
C ILE A 283 -9.03 -0.67 0.87
N ASN A 284 -10.29 -0.37 0.55
CA ASN A 284 -10.64 0.86 -0.15
C ASN A 284 -12.10 1.26 0.10
N THR A 285 -12.43 2.48 -0.30
CA THR A 285 -13.76 3.08 -0.14
C THR A 285 -14.61 3.05 -1.42
N GLY A 286 -14.07 2.50 -2.52
CA GLY A 286 -14.74 2.45 -3.82
C GLY A 286 -15.95 1.52 -3.82
N GLN A 287 -16.98 1.90 -4.56
CA GLN A 287 -18.27 1.19 -4.63
C GLN A 287 -18.52 0.66 -6.04
N GLU A 288 -19.19 -0.48 -6.17
CA GLU A 288 -19.34 -1.17 -7.46
C GLU A 288 -20.35 -0.52 -8.42
N TYR A 289 -21.27 0.32 -7.92
CA TYR A 289 -22.43 0.79 -8.69
C TYR A 289 -22.07 1.69 -9.89
N ASP A 290 -20.88 2.29 -9.89
CA ASP A 290 -20.41 3.18 -10.96
C ASP A 290 -19.59 2.47 -12.04
N GLY A 291 -19.38 1.16 -11.90
CA GLY A 291 -18.60 0.35 -12.86
C GLY A 291 -17.10 0.67 -12.87
N SER A 292 -16.58 1.37 -11.86
CA SER A 292 -15.16 1.68 -11.77
C SER A 292 -14.32 0.46 -11.36
N ASP A 293 -13.14 0.29 -11.97
CA ASP A 293 -12.17 -0.73 -11.52
C ASP A 293 -11.83 -0.50 -10.03
N SER A 294 -11.69 0.75 -9.59
CA SER A 294 -11.45 1.09 -8.18
C SER A 294 -12.51 0.51 -7.22
N GLY A 295 -13.78 0.53 -7.62
CA GLY A 295 -14.92 0.07 -6.83
C GLY A 295 -15.23 -1.42 -6.94
N ALA A 296 -14.70 -2.09 -7.96
CA ALA A 296 -14.92 -3.51 -8.22
C ALA A 296 -14.60 -4.42 -7.02
N ARG A 297 -15.41 -5.47 -6.86
CA ARG A 297 -15.17 -6.54 -5.87
C ARG A 297 -14.04 -7.47 -6.36
N PRO A 298 -13.32 -8.17 -5.45
CA PRO A 298 -12.32 -9.16 -5.84
C PRO A 298 -12.85 -10.21 -6.83
N ASP A 299 -14.12 -10.61 -6.70
CA ASP A 299 -14.77 -11.57 -7.60
C ASP A 299 -14.80 -11.10 -9.07
N GLU A 300 -14.91 -9.80 -9.33
CA GLU A 300 -14.79 -9.29 -10.70
C GLU A 300 -13.38 -9.56 -11.25
N ALA A 301 -12.34 -9.38 -10.44
CA ALA A 301 -10.96 -9.68 -10.83
C ALA A 301 -10.71 -11.18 -11.07
N VAL A 302 -11.50 -12.07 -10.44
CA VAL A 302 -11.49 -13.51 -10.75
C VAL A 302 -11.99 -13.76 -12.16
N SER A 303 -13.04 -13.05 -12.61
CA SER A 303 -13.59 -13.20 -13.98
C SER A 303 -12.55 -12.88 -15.08
N TRP A 304 -11.62 -11.98 -14.79
CA TRP A 304 -10.51 -11.61 -15.69
C TRP A 304 -9.31 -12.55 -15.60
N GLY A 305 -9.23 -13.44 -14.60
CA GLY A 305 -8.03 -14.22 -14.30
C GLY A 305 -6.93 -13.39 -13.60
N LYS A 306 -7.25 -12.22 -13.05
CA LYS A 306 -6.33 -11.39 -12.24
C LYS A 306 -6.20 -11.92 -10.81
N ILE A 307 -7.20 -12.66 -10.34
CA ILE A 307 -7.18 -13.48 -9.11
C ILE A 307 -7.53 -14.92 -9.52
N LYS A 308 -6.87 -15.93 -8.95
CA LYS A 308 -7.17 -17.34 -9.25
C LYS A 308 -8.56 -17.73 -8.77
N ALA A 309 -9.22 -18.63 -9.50
CA ALA A 309 -10.43 -19.28 -9.01
C ALA A 309 -10.12 -20.06 -7.71
N GLY A 310 -10.91 -19.84 -6.66
CA GLY A 310 -10.69 -20.43 -5.34
C GLY A 310 -9.55 -19.79 -4.53
N ALA A 311 -8.92 -18.71 -5.00
CA ALA A 311 -7.98 -17.94 -4.19
C ALA A 311 -8.66 -17.27 -3.01
N GLU A 312 -7.93 -17.15 -1.92
CA GLU A 312 -8.41 -16.43 -0.75
C GLU A 312 -8.34 -14.93 -0.98
N SER A 313 -9.52 -14.30 -0.98
CA SER A 313 -9.61 -12.86 -1.20
C SER A 313 -10.66 -12.19 -0.33
N VAL A 314 -10.40 -10.94 0.04
CA VAL A 314 -11.34 -10.12 0.80
C VAL A 314 -11.21 -8.65 0.44
N LYS A 315 -12.32 -7.92 0.51
CA LYS A 315 -12.37 -6.47 0.43
C LYS A 315 -12.91 -5.89 1.74
N VAL A 316 -12.15 -5.00 2.35
CA VAL A 316 -12.55 -4.20 3.52
C VAL A 316 -12.95 -2.81 3.03
N TYR A 317 -14.23 -2.48 3.17
CA TYR A 317 -14.80 -1.18 2.81
C TYR A 317 -14.55 -0.18 3.95
N ALA A 318 -13.36 0.40 3.97
CA ALA A 318 -12.93 1.34 5.02
C ALA A 318 -11.85 2.30 4.51
N ASP A 319 -11.68 3.41 5.23
CA ASP A 319 -10.49 4.25 5.11
C ASP A 319 -9.27 3.48 5.64
N ALA A 320 -8.23 3.34 4.81
CA ALA A 320 -7.03 2.59 5.17
C ALA A 320 -6.32 3.17 6.40
N THR A 321 -6.44 4.48 6.67
CA THR A 321 -5.84 5.13 7.84
C THR A 321 -6.39 4.59 9.17
N LEU A 322 -7.62 4.06 9.16
CA LEU A 322 -8.25 3.47 10.34
C LEU A 322 -7.84 2.00 10.54
N VAL A 323 -7.80 1.23 9.45
CA VAL A 323 -7.74 -0.24 9.54
C VAL A 323 -6.36 -0.82 9.24
N PHE A 324 -5.56 -0.20 8.38
CA PHE A 324 -4.26 -0.75 8.00
C PHE A 324 -3.25 -0.78 9.17
N PRO A 325 -3.21 0.21 10.10
CA PRO A 325 -2.38 0.10 11.31
C PRO A 325 -2.74 -1.14 12.15
N LEU A 326 -4.03 -1.46 12.27
CA LEU A 326 -4.50 -2.62 13.02
C LEU A 326 -4.10 -3.93 12.34
N VAL A 327 -4.20 -3.98 11.00
CA VAL A 327 -3.75 -5.12 10.21
C VAL A 327 -2.27 -5.37 10.42
N VAL A 328 -1.43 -4.33 10.28
CA VAL A 328 0.02 -4.45 10.47
C VAL A 328 0.33 -4.83 11.92
N ALA A 329 -0.32 -4.22 12.91
CA ALA A 329 -0.13 -4.57 14.32
C ALA A 329 -0.44 -6.05 14.59
N ALA A 330 -1.51 -6.60 14.01
CA ALA A 330 -1.91 -8.00 14.20
C ALA A 330 -1.05 -9.02 13.41
N THR A 331 -0.34 -8.59 12.38
CA THR A 331 0.41 -9.46 11.45
C THR A 331 1.92 -9.18 11.49
N PHE A 332 2.41 -8.35 10.56
CA PHE A 332 3.81 -7.99 10.38
C PHE A 332 4.46 -7.42 11.64
N GLY A 333 3.80 -6.47 12.31
CA GLY A 333 4.28 -5.82 13.52
C GLY A 333 4.40 -6.82 14.68
N LYS A 334 3.36 -7.62 14.93
CA LYS A 334 3.39 -8.70 15.94
C LYS A 334 4.55 -9.66 15.70
N ALA A 335 4.69 -10.16 14.47
CA ALA A 335 5.73 -11.11 14.12
C ALA A 335 7.15 -10.51 14.28
N HIS A 336 7.33 -9.24 13.88
CA HIS A 336 8.60 -8.53 14.02
C HIS A 336 9.01 -8.40 15.49
N TRP A 337 8.13 -7.90 16.35
CA TRP A 337 8.46 -7.69 17.77
C TRP A 337 8.62 -9.00 18.53
N ALA A 338 7.88 -10.05 18.17
CA ALA A 338 8.12 -11.39 18.70
C ALA A 338 9.52 -11.91 18.33
N GLU A 339 10.02 -11.62 17.13
CA GLU A 339 11.37 -12.00 16.72
C GLU A 339 12.45 -11.18 17.44
N GLN A 340 12.23 -9.87 17.62
CA GLN A 340 13.16 -9.01 18.38
C GLN A 340 13.25 -9.41 19.85
N ALA A 341 12.12 -9.76 20.47
CA ALA A 341 12.09 -10.25 21.84
C ALA A 341 12.92 -11.53 22.00
N LYS A 342 12.75 -12.50 21.09
CA LYS A 342 13.55 -13.74 21.08
C LYS A 342 15.05 -13.48 20.92
N LYS A 343 15.43 -12.57 20.02
CA LYS A 343 16.83 -12.17 19.83
C LYS A 343 17.42 -11.51 21.08
N ALA A 344 16.64 -10.67 21.75
CA ALA A 344 17.06 -10.02 22.99
C ALA A 344 17.21 -11.00 24.16
N GLU A 345 16.36 -12.04 24.23
CA GLU A 345 16.49 -13.13 25.20
C GLU A 345 17.76 -13.95 24.95
N GLN A 346 18.00 -14.36 23.71
CA GLN A 346 19.21 -15.11 23.31
C GLN A 346 20.50 -14.34 23.62
N ALA A 347 20.54 -13.04 23.31
CA ALA A 347 21.70 -12.20 23.60
C ALA A 347 21.99 -12.06 25.11
N LYS A 348 20.95 -12.12 25.97
CA LYS A 348 21.13 -12.11 27.43
C LYS A 348 21.68 -13.44 27.95
N GLU A 349 21.25 -14.57 27.38
CA GLU A 349 21.75 -15.90 27.74
C GLU A 349 23.22 -16.08 27.33
N GLU A 350 23.60 -15.60 26.15
CA GLU A 350 24.99 -15.63 25.65
C GLU A 350 25.89 -14.64 26.42
N GLY A 351 25.38 -13.47 26.81
CA GLY A 351 26.12 -12.48 27.60
C GLY A 351 26.27 -12.83 29.09
N ALA A 352 25.45 -13.73 29.62
CA ALA A 352 25.54 -14.22 31.00
C ALA A 352 26.43 -15.48 31.15
N SER A 353 26.85 -16.07 30.02
CA SER A 353 27.73 -17.24 29.96
C SER A 353 29.19 -16.92 29.59
N ALA A 354 29.50 -15.63 29.42
CA ALA A 354 30.84 -15.06 29.31
C ALA A 354 31.21 -14.31 30.60
#